data_AF-A0A4D4LAI1-F1
#
_entry.id   AF-A0A4D4LAI1-F1
#
_cell.length_a   1.000
_cell.length_b   1.000
_cell.length_c   1.000
_cell.angle_alpha   90.00
_cell.angle_beta   90.00
_cell.angle_gamma   90.00
#
_symmetry.space_group_name_H-M   'P 1'
#
loop_
_entity.id
_entity.type
_entity.pdbx_description
1 polymer ?
#
loop_
_entity_poly.entity_id
_entity_poly.type
_entity_poly.pdbx_seq_one_letter_code
_entity_poly.pdbx_strand_id
1 'polypeptide(L)'
;MANLLDVLASCTDGKPEVLAGEFTSYGALKGATAEAVLEVLRPLQARHAELCADPSYVDGVLRAGAERARGLARPRVDEAYAAVGLLPPA
;
A
#
# COMPACT_ATOMS: atom_id res chain seq x y z
N MET A 1 13.15 9.16 20.43
CA MET A 1 11.96 10.03 20.38
C MET A 1 11.59 10.38 18.94
N ALA A 2 12.54 10.79 18.08
CA ALA A 2 12.30 11.11 16.66
C ALA A 2 11.33 10.16 15.96
N ASN A 3 11.62 8.85 15.94
CA ASN A 3 10.77 7.86 15.25
C ASN A 3 9.28 7.83 15.70
N LEU A 4 8.98 8.00 17.00
CA LEU A 4 7.57 7.99 17.44
C LEU A 4 6.85 9.29 17.03
N LEU A 5 7.56 10.41 17.05
CA LEU A 5 7.02 11.69 16.58
C LEU A 5 6.80 11.66 15.06
N ASP A 6 7.71 11.04 14.30
CA ASP A 6 7.59 10.86 12.85
C ASP A 6 6.38 9.98 12.48
N VAL A 7 6.20 8.87 13.20
CA VAL A 7 5.03 7.99 13.02
C VAL A 7 3.74 8.72 13.39
N LEU A 8 3.70 9.38 14.55
CA LEU A 8 2.53 10.14 14.97
C LEU A 8 2.17 11.22 13.94
N ALA A 9 3.16 12.00 13.48
CA ALA A 9 3.00 13.03 12.46
C ALA A 9 2.44 12.45 11.15
N SER A 10 2.95 11.30 10.71
CA SER A 10 2.48 10.62 9.49
C SER A 10 1.04 10.12 9.60
N CYS A 11 0.58 9.79 10.81
CA CYS A 11 -0.80 9.34 11.05
C CYS A 11 -1.80 10.49 11.25
N THR A 12 -1.33 11.69 11.61
CA THR A 12 -2.19 12.84 11.96
C THR A 12 -2.01 14.05 11.02
N ASP A 13 -1.23 13.91 9.94
CA ASP A 13 -0.81 14.99 9.04
C ASP A 13 -0.14 16.18 9.77
N GLY A 14 0.54 15.89 10.88
CA GLY A 14 1.25 16.86 11.71
C GLY A 14 2.71 17.08 11.32
N LYS A 15 3.39 18.01 12.01
CA LYS A 15 4.85 18.19 11.92
C LYS A 15 5.52 17.67 13.19
N PRO A 16 6.53 16.79 13.10
CA PRO A 16 7.20 16.21 14.27
C PRO A 16 7.73 17.26 15.26
N GLU A 17 8.23 18.39 14.76
CA GLU A 17 8.81 19.47 15.58
C GLU A 17 7.76 20.18 16.44
N VAL A 18 6.53 20.29 15.93
CA VAL A 18 5.40 20.89 16.65
C VAL A 18 4.90 19.93 17.71
N LEU A 19 4.69 18.66 17.33
CA LEU A 19 4.21 17.61 18.21
C LEU A 19 5.20 17.31 19.36
N ALA A 20 6.50 17.53 19.15
CA ALA A 20 7.51 17.34 20.19
C ALA A 20 7.26 18.20 21.45
N GLY A 21 6.66 19.39 21.27
CA GLY A 21 6.34 20.30 22.37
C GLY A 21 5.06 19.95 23.13
N GLU A 22 4.25 19.02 22.62
CA GLU A 22 2.91 18.73 23.14
C GLU A 22 2.91 17.63 24.22
N PHE A 23 3.99 16.86 24.34
CA PHE A 23 4.06 15.70 25.24
C PHE A 23 5.01 15.92 26.41
N THR A 24 4.48 15.76 27.63
CA THR A 24 5.24 15.90 28.89
C THR A 24 5.93 14.62 29.33
N SER A 25 5.63 13.48 28.70
CA SER A 25 6.27 12.19 28.99
C SER A 25 6.30 11.27 27.77
N TYR A 26 7.25 10.33 27.79
CA TYR A 26 7.37 9.29 26.74
C TYR A 26 6.18 8.32 26.72
N GLY A 27 5.55 8.09 27.88
CA GLY A 27 4.33 7.27 27.98
C GLY A 27 3.16 7.90 27.24
N ALA A 28 2.96 9.21 27.40
CA ALA A 28 1.91 9.95 26.70
C ALA A 28 2.12 9.94 25.18
N LEU A 29 3.35 10.18 24.71
CA LEU A 29 3.70 10.10 23.29
C LEU A 29 3.39 8.71 22.70
N LYS A 30 3.76 7.63 23.41
CA LYS A 30 3.47 6.26 22.97
C LYS A 30 1.98 5.98 22.87
N GLY A 31 1.19 6.42 23.86
CA GLY A 31 -0.26 6.27 23.86
C GLY A 31 -0.89 6.96 22.66
N ALA A 32 -0.58 8.23 22.44
CA ALA A 32 -1.08 9.00 21.30
C ALA A 32 -0.65 8.40 19.95
N THR A 33 0.60 7.94 19.84
CA THR A 33 1.08 7.27 18.61
C THR A 33 0.31 5.98 18.34
N ALA A 34 0.06 5.16 19.37
CA ALA A 34 -0.69 3.92 19.23
C ALA A 34 -2.14 4.18 18.79
N GLU A 35 -2.82 5.15 19.41
CA GLU A 35 -4.18 5.53 19.03
C GLU A 35 -4.26 6.02 17.59
N ALA A 36 -3.34 6.92 17.19
CA ALA A 36 -3.29 7.44 15.82
C ALA A 36 -3.08 6.32 14.79
N VAL A 37 -2.16 5.39 15.04
CA VAL A 37 -1.93 4.22 14.16
C VAL A 37 -3.17 3.33 14.08
N LEU A 38 -3.84 3.08 15.21
CA LEU A 38 -5.05 2.26 15.24
C LEU A 38 -6.18 2.89 14.41
N GLU A 39 -6.38 4.21 14.51
CA GLU A 39 -7.41 4.91 13.75
C GLU A 39 -7.13 4.89 12.25
N VAL A 40 -5.87 4.98 11.82
CA VAL A 40 -5.50 4.80 10.40
C VAL A 40 -5.73 3.37 9.93
N LEU A 41 -5.37 2.36 10.74
CA LEU A 41 -5.43 0.96 10.33
C LEU A 41 -6.84 0.37 10.37
N ARG A 42 -7.73 0.85 11.25
CA ARG A 42 -9.09 0.31 11.41
C ARG A 42 -9.89 0.23 10.11
N PRO A 43 -10.05 1.30 9.29
CA PRO A 43 -10.76 1.20 8.02
C PRO A 43 -10.04 0.32 6.99
N LEU A 44 -8.70 0.30 6.99
CA LEU A 44 -7.92 -0.58 6.11
C LEU A 44 -8.15 -2.05 6.44
N GLN A 45 -8.15 -2.42 7.72
CA GLN A 45 -8.40 -3.79 8.18
C GLN A 45 -9.84 -4.22 7.85
N ALA A 46 -10.82 -3.34 8.05
CA ALA A 46 -12.20 -3.61 7.67
C ALA A 46 -12.33 -3.88 6.16
N ARG A 47 -11.76 -3.00 5.32
CA ARG A 47 -11.79 -3.17 3.86
C ARG A 47 -11.03 -4.41 3.39
N HIS A 48 -9.90 -4.70 4.01
CA HIS A 48 -9.15 -5.93 3.74
C HIS A 48 -10.00 -7.17 4.07
N ALA A 49 -10.68 -7.19 5.22
CA ALA A 49 -11.54 -8.30 5.61
C ALA A 49 -12.72 -8.49 4.63
N GLU A 50 -13.35 -7.40 4.18
CA GLU A 50 -14.37 -7.43 3.13
C GLU A 50 -13.85 -8.06 1.83
N LEU A 51 -12.67 -7.65 1.38
CA LEU A 51 -12.06 -8.19 0.16
C LEU A 51 -11.67 -9.66 0.30
N CYS A 52 -11.12 -10.07 1.45
CA CYS A 52 -10.80 -11.47 1.72
C CYS A 52 -12.04 -12.36 1.78
N ALA A 53 -13.19 -11.82 2.17
CA ALA A 53 -14.47 -12.53 2.18
C ALA A 53 -15.06 -12.75 0.77
N ASP A 54 -14.57 -12.04 -0.25
CA ASP A 54 -14.95 -12.22 -1.65
C ASP A 54 -13.74 -12.52 -2.56
N PRO A 55 -13.24 -13.77 -2.55
CA PRO A 55 -12.16 -14.19 -3.45
C PRO A 55 -12.49 -14.00 -4.93
N SER A 56 -13.78 -14.11 -5.31
CA SER A 56 -14.21 -14.03 -6.71
C SER A 56 -14.02 -12.62 -7.28
N TYR A 57 -14.29 -11.59 -6.47
CA TYR A 57 -14.00 -10.21 -6.81
C TYR A 57 -12.50 -9.98 -7.01
N VAL A 58 -11.67 -10.48 -6.08
CA VAL A 58 -10.20 -10.34 -6.17
C VAL A 58 -9.67 -11.01 -7.44
N ASP A 59 -10.12 -12.23 -7.75
CA ASP A 59 -9.79 -12.93 -8.98
C ASP A 59 -10.21 -12.15 -10.24
N GLY A 60 -11.38 -11.51 -10.19
CA GLY A 60 -11.87 -10.63 -11.26
C GLY A 60 -10.94 -9.44 -11.49
N VAL A 61 -10.52 -8.76 -10.42
CA VAL A 61 -9.57 -7.63 -10.49
C VAL A 61 -8.22 -8.09 -11.03
N LEU A 62 -7.69 -9.22 -10.56
CA LEU A 62 -6.42 -9.78 -11.02
C LEU A 62 -6.48 -10.16 -12.51
N ARG A 63 -7.57 -10.80 -12.95
CA ARG A 63 -7.76 -11.16 -14.37
C ARG A 63 -7.79 -9.92 -15.25
N ALA A 64 -8.56 -8.90 -14.88
CA ALA A 64 -8.61 -7.64 -15.62
C ALA A 64 -7.24 -6.93 -15.65
N GLY A 65 -6.50 -6.95 -14.54
CA GLY A 65 -5.13 -6.44 -14.48
C GLY A 65 -4.18 -7.19 -15.41
N ALA A 66 -4.25 -8.51 -15.45
CA ALA A 66 -3.44 -9.36 -16.31
C ALA A 66 -3.73 -9.09 -17.80
N GLU A 67 -4.99 -8.96 -18.20
CA GLU A 67 -5.35 -8.64 -19.59
C GLU A 67 -4.76 -7.29 -20.03
N ARG A 68 -4.88 -6.25 -19.18
CA ARG A 68 -4.26 -4.94 -19.47
C ARG A 68 -2.74 -5.04 -19.57
N ALA A 69 -2.11 -5.72 -18.62
CA ALA A 69 -0.66 -5.87 -18.60
C ALA A 69 -0.15 -6.64 -19.84
N ARG A 70 -0.85 -7.72 -20.23
CA ARG A 70 -0.55 -8.49 -21.45
C ARG A 70 -0.69 -7.63 -22.70
N GLY A 71 -1.77 -6.85 -22.80
CA GLY A 71 -1.97 -5.95 -23.94
C GLY A 71 -0.83 -4.95 -24.11
N LEU A 72 -0.29 -4.43 -23.01
CA LEU A 72 0.86 -3.50 -23.04
C LEU A 72 2.19 -4.20 -23.32
N ALA A 73 2.39 -5.40 -22.77
CA ALA A 73 3.65 -6.14 -22.86
C ALA A 73 3.81 -6.88 -24.20
N ARG A 74 2.73 -7.40 -24.78
CA ARG A 74 2.76 -8.30 -25.94
C ARG A 74 3.55 -7.75 -27.13
N PRO A 75 3.37 -6.47 -27.55
CA PRO A 75 4.15 -5.94 -28.68
C PRO A 75 5.66 -5.97 -28.43
N ARG A 76 6.10 -5.67 -27.19
CA ARG A 76 7.53 -5.70 -26.83
C ARG A 76 8.09 -7.10 -26.78
N VAL A 77 7.29 -8.04 -26.29
CA VAL A 77 7.67 -9.46 -26.29
C VAL A 77 7.79 -9.97 -27.72
N ASP A 78 6.84 -9.65 -28.59
CA ASP A 78 6.85 -10.06 -30.00
C ASP A 78 8.06 -9.47 -30.75
N GLU A 79 8.37 -8.18 -30.54
CA GLU A 79 9.59 -7.52 -31.06
C GLU A 79 10.87 -8.23 -30.60
N ALA A 80 10.96 -8.57 -29.31
CA ALA A 80 12.12 -9.26 -28.76
C ALA A 80 12.29 -10.66 -29.35
N TYR A 81 11.20 -11.43 -29.47
CA TYR A 81 11.20 -12.76 -30.09
C TYR A 81 11.65 -12.71 -31.55
N ALA A 82 11.12 -11.76 -32.33
CA ALA A 82 11.54 -11.55 -33.71
C ALA A 82 13.04 -11.21 -33.82
N ALA A 83 13.55 -10.35 -32.92
CA ALA A 83 14.96 -9.95 -32.92
C ALA A 83 15.92 -11.12 -32.62
N VAL A 84 15.49 -12.11 -31.84
CA VAL A 84 16.29 -13.31 -31.53
C VAL A 84 15.98 -14.52 -32.43
N GLY A 85 15.12 -14.35 -33.44
CA GLY A 85 14.79 -15.40 -34.41
C GLY A 85 13.80 -16.46 -33.89
N LEU A 86 13.03 -16.16 -32.85
CA LEU A 86 11.99 -17.03 -32.32
C LEU A 86 10.60 -16.67 -32.88
N LEU A 87 9.71 -17.66 -32.95
CA LEU A 87 8.30 -17.43 -33.28
C LEU A 87 7.59 -16.74 -32.11
N PRO A 88 6.65 -15.81 -32.36
CA PRO A 88 5.90 -15.14 -31.29
C PRO A 88 5.27 -16.16 -30.34
N PRO A 89 5.32 -15.94 -29.01
CA PRO A 89 4.70 -16.85 -28.05
C PRO A 89 3.19 -16.90 -28.30
N ALA A 90 2.53 -18.02 -27.99
CA ALA A 90 1.07 -18.15 -28.09
C ALA A 90 0.36 -17.08 -27.23
#